data_AF-A0A1Y3XFL9-F1
#
_entry.id   AF-A0A1Y3XFL9-F1
#
_cell.length_a   1.000
_cell.length_b   1.000
_cell.length_c   1.000
_cell.angle_alpha   90.00
_cell.angle_beta   90.00
_cell.angle_gamma   90.00
#
_symmetry.space_group_name_H-M   'P 1'
#
loop_
_entity.id
_entity.type
_entity.pdbx_description
1 polymer ?
#
loop_
_entity_poly.entity_id
_entity_poly.type
_entity_poly.pdbx_seq_one_letter_code
_entity_poly.pdbx_strand_id
1 'polypeptide(L)'
;MEMKGDWDLNREECLICKAPLEYLTQDEVMECAICHKKESSKTRCVAGHYVCNDCHTQGMDSIFGLCLSETSADPVAILRRMMELPFCHMHGPEHHVMVGAALLTAYKNAGGNLEFEKSLREMYSRGKAVPGGACGFWGACGAGIATGQFLAIVTQSTPLAQEPWGLSNQMTARALKNIGRVGGPRCCKRDSFLAILAAVDFTREHLGVEMERTIPVCSYSGRNNQCIGKRCPFSAAKALETKEIKTVKRAKLVKLSLK
;
A
#
# COMPACT_ATOMS: atom_id res chain seq x y z
N MET A 1 16.01 37.73 6.85
CA MET A 1 14.68 37.34 6.31
C MET A 1 14.48 35.87 6.62
N GLU A 2 13.81 35.57 7.72
CA GLU A 2 13.43 34.21 8.08
C GLU A 2 12.26 33.78 7.18
N MET A 3 12.49 32.77 6.35
CA MET A 3 11.42 32.11 5.60
C MET A 3 10.59 31.26 6.57
N LYS A 4 9.48 31.82 7.05
CA LYS A 4 8.38 31.05 7.63
C LYS A 4 7.71 30.26 6.50
N GLY A 5 8.10 28.99 6.36
CA GLY A 5 7.35 28.01 5.58
C GLY A 5 6.15 27.56 6.38
N ASP A 6 5.06 28.33 6.29
CA ASP A 6 3.74 27.90 6.76
C ASP A 6 3.17 26.95 5.71
N TRP A 7 3.67 25.70 5.73
CA TRP A 7 3.01 24.61 5.02
C TRP A 7 1.81 24.25 5.87
N ASP A 8 0.64 24.74 5.48
CA ASP A 8 -0.63 24.25 5.98
C ASP A 8 -0.65 22.72 5.81
N LEU A 9 -0.26 22.00 6.87
CA LEU A 9 -0.20 20.55 6.93
C LEU A 9 -1.63 20.05 6.99
N ASN A 10 -2.33 20.13 5.85
CA ASN A 10 -3.67 19.62 5.67
C ASN A 10 -3.66 18.14 6.01
N ARG A 11 -4.17 17.83 7.21
CA ARG A 11 -4.37 16.48 7.70
C ARG A 11 -5.63 15.97 7.02
N GLU A 12 -5.45 15.16 5.98
CA GLU A 12 -6.54 14.74 5.11
C GLU A 12 -7.28 13.54 5.69
N GLU A 13 -8.49 13.78 6.20
CA GLU A 13 -9.42 12.74 6.60
C GLU A 13 -10.67 12.73 5.70
N CYS A 14 -11.64 13.61 5.92
CA CYS A 14 -12.78 13.76 5.02
C CYS A 14 -12.37 14.38 3.67
N LEU A 15 -12.78 13.78 2.55
CA LEU A 15 -12.50 14.30 1.21
C LEU A 15 -13.23 15.62 0.90
N ILE A 16 -14.31 15.94 1.63
CA ILE A 16 -15.13 17.14 1.40
C ILE A 16 -14.69 18.30 2.31
N CYS A 17 -14.66 18.08 3.62
CA CYS A 17 -14.42 19.16 4.61
C CYS A 17 -13.15 18.98 5.45
N LYS A 18 -12.33 17.96 5.16
CA LYS A 18 -11.11 17.60 5.91
C LYS A 18 -11.31 17.26 7.40
N ALA A 19 -12.54 17.32 7.92
CA ALA A 19 -12.87 16.93 9.28
C ALA A 19 -12.58 15.44 9.57
N PRO A 20 -12.38 15.06 10.85
CA PRO A 20 -12.12 13.68 11.23
C PRO A 20 -13.20 12.69 10.78
N LEU A 21 -12.78 11.44 10.53
CA LEU A 21 -13.69 10.33 10.28
C LEU A 21 -14.11 9.64 11.57
N GLU A 22 -15.36 9.22 11.63
CA GLU A 22 -15.89 8.32 12.65
C GLU A 22 -16.21 6.94 12.06
N TYR A 23 -16.05 5.90 12.88
CA TYR A 23 -16.28 4.50 12.53
C TYR A 23 -17.42 3.97 13.38
N LEU A 24 -18.50 3.58 12.70
CA LEU A 24 -19.73 3.09 13.33
C LEU A 24 -19.62 1.58 13.59
N THR A 25 -20.32 1.12 14.63
CA THR A 25 -20.43 -0.32 14.93
C THR A 25 -21.50 -1.01 14.07
N GLN A 26 -22.53 -0.25 13.68
CA GLN A 26 -23.63 -0.69 12.83
C GLN A 26 -23.55 0.00 11.47
N ASP A 27 -24.10 -0.69 10.47
CA ASP A 27 -24.27 -0.16 9.13
C ASP A 27 -25.37 0.91 9.10
N GLU A 28 -25.08 2.04 8.47
CA GLU A 28 -26.07 3.08 8.18
C GLU A 28 -26.14 3.31 6.67
N VAL A 29 -27.35 3.57 6.16
CA VAL A 29 -27.53 4.02 4.78
C VAL A 29 -27.05 5.45 4.68
N MET A 30 -26.04 5.68 3.85
CA MET A 30 -25.44 6.99 3.64
C MET A 30 -25.53 7.38 2.17
N GLU A 31 -25.63 8.68 1.91
CA GLU A 31 -25.63 9.24 0.56
C GLU A 31 -24.25 9.83 0.24
N CYS A 32 -23.68 9.42 -0.89
CA CYS A 32 -22.40 9.95 -1.34
C CYS A 32 -22.51 11.44 -1.67
N ALA A 33 -21.66 12.28 -1.06
CA ALA A 33 -21.66 13.73 -1.26
C ALA A 33 -21.23 14.18 -2.67
N ILE A 34 -20.78 13.25 -3.53
CA ILE A 34 -20.33 13.53 -4.90
C ILE A 34 -21.33 13.02 -5.94
N CYS A 35 -21.72 11.74 -5.85
CA CYS A 35 -22.58 11.11 -6.86
C CYS A 35 -24.01 10.82 -6.40
N HIS A 36 -24.36 11.16 -5.16
CA HIS A 36 -25.69 10.96 -4.57
C HIS A 36 -26.19 9.50 -4.51
N LYS A 37 -25.34 8.53 -4.82
CA LYS A 37 -25.63 7.10 -4.61
C LYS A 37 -25.82 6.84 -3.11
N LYS A 38 -26.86 6.06 -2.77
CA LYS A 38 -27.12 5.58 -1.42
C LYS A 38 -26.60 4.16 -1.25
N GLU A 39 -25.78 3.92 -0.24
CA GLU A 39 -25.29 2.59 0.09
C GLU A 39 -25.01 2.45 1.59
N SER A 40 -24.89 1.21 2.05
CA SER A 40 -24.56 0.89 3.43
C SER A 40 -23.09 1.21 3.72
N SER A 41 -22.82 1.94 4.79
CA SER A 41 -21.47 2.26 5.23
C SER A 41 -21.37 2.29 6.75
N LYS A 42 -20.15 2.04 7.24
CA LYS A 42 -19.76 2.18 8.66
C LYS A 42 -18.79 3.32 8.89
N THR A 43 -18.67 4.22 7.92
CA THR A 43 -17.68 5.31 7.98
C THR A 43 -18.26 6.56 7.36
N ARG A 44 -18.22 7.66 8.11
CA ARG A 44 -18.52 9.02 7.67
C ARG A 44 -17.61 10.00 8.38
N CYS A 45 -17.57 11.26 7.95
CA CYS A 45 -16.96 12.29 8.77
C CYS A 45 -17.90 12.76 9.88
N VAL A 46 -17.33 13.37 10.92
CA VAL A 46 -18.09 13.94 12.05
C VAL A 46 -19.09 15.05 11.64
N ALA A 47 -18.98 15.58 10.43
CA ALA A 47 -19.93 16.52 9.83
C ALA A 47 -20.96 15.85 8.91
N GLY A 48 -21.03 14.51 8.88
CA GLY A 48 -22.01 13.74 8.12
C GLY A 48 -21.64 13.40 6.67
N HIS A 49 -20.51 13.89 6.14
CA HIS A 49 -20.12 13.58 4.77
C HIS A 49 -19.69 12.12 4.60
N TYR A 50 -20.16 11.52 3.51
CA TYR A 50 -19.78 10.21 3.03
C TYR A 50 -19.34 10.28 1.57
N VAL A 51 -18.33 9.52 1.18
CA VAL A 51 -17.86 9.39 -0.21
C VAL A 51 -17.72 7.90 -0.53
N CYS A 52 -18.44 7.43 -1.53
CA CYS A 52 -18.41 6.02 -1.94
C CYS A 52 -17.05 5.63 -2.54
N ASN A 53 -16.75 4.33 -2.59
CA ASN A 53 -15.47 3.83 -3.13
C ASN A 53 -15.24 4.23 -4.60
N ASP A 54 -16.29 4.32 -5.42
CA ASP A 54 -16.17 4.74 -6.81
C ASP A 54 -15.72 6.20 -6.93
N CYS A 55 -16.29 7.09 -6.11
CA CYS A 55 -15.89 8.49 -6.08
C CYS A 55 -14.51 8.68 -5.44
N HIS A 56 -14.20 7.90 -4.40
CA HIS A 56 -12.89 7.93 -3.72
C HIS A 56 -11.74 7.48 -4.65
N THR A 57 -12.04 6.67 -5.67
CA THR A 57 -11.04 6.14 -6.61
C THR A 57 -11.07 6.83 -7.97
N GLN A 58 -11.78 7.96 -8.11
CA GLN A 58 -11.77 8.75 -9.35
C GLN A 58 -10.34 9.19 -9.71
N GLY A 59 -9.97 9.04 -10.99
CA GLY A 59 -8.63 9.37 -11.49
C GLY A 59 -7.61 8.22 -11.38
N MET A 60 -7.96 7.09 -10.78
CA MET A 60 -7.06 5.93 -10.66
C MET A 60 -6.68 5.32 -12.01
N ASP A 61 -7.43 5.56 -13.09
CA ASP A 61 -7.06 5.09 -14.44
C ASP A 61 -5.71 5.63 -14.92
N SER A 62 -5.25 6.76 -14.36
CA SER A 62 -3.92 7.32 -14.61
C SER A 62 -2.77 6.38 -14.22
N ILE A 63 -3.00 5.39 -13.33
CA ILE A 63 -1.98 4.40 -12.97
C ILE A 63 -1.55 3.54 -14.17
N PHE A 64 -2.44 3.31 -15.14
CA PHE A 64 -2.13 2.48 -16.30
C PHE A 64 -1.01 3.11 -17.13
N GLY A 65 -1.15 4.39 -17.47
CA GLY A 65 -0.11 5.11 -18.23
C GLY A 65 1.22 5.16 -17.48
N LEU A 66 1.18 5.34 -16.15
CA LEU A 66 2.37 5.29 -15.30
C LEU A 66 3.04 3.91 -15.36
N CYS A 67 2.30 2.83 -15.12
CA CYS A 67 2.85 1.47 -15.09
C CYS A 67 3.38 1.03 -16.46
N LEU A 68 2.71 1.42 -17.55
CA LEU A 68 3.13 1.09 -18.93
C LEU A 68 4.42 1.79 -19.35
N SER A 69 4.71 2.96 -18.79
CA SER A 69 5.92 3.74 -19.08
C SER A 69 7.06 3.51 -18.07
N GLU A 70 6.82 2.72 -17.03
CA GLU A 70 7.76 2.49 -15.94
C GLU A 70 8.78 1.39 -16.27
N THR A 71 10.04 1.64 -15.96
CA THR A 71 11.17 0.73 -16.19
C THR A 71 11.83 0.23 -14.91
N SER A 72 11.50 0.82 -13.75
CA SER A 72 12.02 0.38 -12.46
C SER A 72 11.57 -1.04 -12.13
N ALA A 73 12.49 -1.82 -11.53
CA ALA A 73 12.20 -3.11 -10.91
C ALA A 73 11.96 -2.99 -9.39
N ASP A 74 11.90 -1.76 -8.83
CA ASP A 74 11.64 -1.50 -7.41
C ASP A 74 10.15 -1.17 -7.20
N PRO A 75 9.33 -2.12 -6.73
CA PRO A 75 7.90 -1.87 -6.51
C PRO A 75 7.64 -0.77 -5.47
N VAL A 76 8.57 -0.49 -4.54
CA VAL A 76 8.43 0.64 -3.61
C VAL A 76 8.58 1.97 -4.33
N ALA A 77 9.55 2.10 -5.25
CA ALA A 77 9.72 3.31 -6.06
C ALA A 77 8.49 3.56 -6.94
N ILE A 78 8.00 2.52 -7.62
CA ILE A 78 6.82 2.59 -8.50
C ILE A 78 5.59 3.01 -7.71
N LEU A 79 5.35 2.38 -6.55
CA LEU A 79 4.24 2.72 -5.66
C LEU A 79 4.32 4.19 -5.21
N ARG A 80 5.52 4.71 -4.90
CA ARG A 80 5.68 6.10 -4.48
C ARG A 80 5.28 7.07 -5.59
N ARG A 81 5.65 6.79 -6.84
CA ARG A 81 5.22 7.60 -8.00
C ARG A 81 3.70 7.59 -8.14
N MET A 82 3.04 6.45 -7.93
CA MET A 82 1.57 6.41 -7.90
C MET A 82 0.97 7.19 -6.73
N MET A 83 1.61 7.15 -5.55
CA MET A 83 1.16 7.90 -4.37
C MET A 83 1.33 9.42 -4.49
N GLU A 84 2.14 9.89 -5.44
CA GLU A 84 2.30 11.31 -5.78
C GLU A 84 1.22 11.82 -6.73
N LEU A 85 0.42 10.92 -7.32
CA LEU A 85 -0.68 11.32 -8.20
C LEU A 85 -1.80 12.01 -7.41
N PRO A 86 -2.49 13.03 -7.98
CA PRO A 86 -3.45 13.84 -7.26
C PRO A 86 -4.64 13.08 -6.64
N PHE A 87 -5.00 11.92 -7.20
CA PHE A 87 -6.08 11.09 -6.68
C PHE A 87 -5.70 10.34 -5.40
N CYS A 88 -4.40 10.21 -5.11
CA CYS A 88 -3.95 9.35 -4.01
C CYS A 88 -4.03 10.08 -2.67
N HIS A 89 -4.94 9.61 -1.82
CA HIS A 89 -5.16 10.18 -0.50
C HIS A 89 -4.23 9.54 0.55
N MET A 90 -4.25 10.07 1.77
CA MET A 90 -3.47 9.50 2.88
C MET A 90 -3.94 8.08 3.23
N HIS A 91 -5.26 7.89 3.24
CA HIS A 91 -5.94 6.63 3.42
C HIS A 91 -7.00 6.47 2.35
N GLY A 92 -7.15 5.26 1.82
CA GLY A 92 -8.16 5.00 0.81
C GLY A 92 -8.00 3.69 0.06
N PRO A 93 -9.07 3.19 -0.56
CA PRO A 93 -9.09 1.92 -1.29
C PRO A 93 -8.23 1.91 -2.55
N GLU A 94 -7.75 3.06 -3.05
CA GLU A 94 -6.82 3.11 -4.18
C GLU A 94 -5.54 2.28 -3.93
N HIS A 95 -5.13 2.15 -2.67
CA HIS A 95 -3.98 1.34 -2.26
C HIS A 95 -4.18 -0.16 -2.50
N HIS A 96 -5.42 -0.63 -2.61
CA HIS A 96 -5.74 -2.04 -2.88
C HIS A 96 -5.40 -2.40 -4.33
N VAL A 97 -5.41 -1.41 -5.24
CA VAL A 97 -5.00 -1.58 -6.63
C VAL A 97 -3.52 -1.25 -6.80
N MET A 98 -3.06 -0.10 -6.30
CA MET A 98 -1.70 0.40 -6.54
C MET A 98 -0.61 -0.56 -6.06
N VAL A 99 -0.83 -1.29 -4.95
CA VAL A 99 0.14 -2.29 -4.45
C VAL A 99 0.35 -3.41 -5.47
N GLY A 100 -0.74 -3.99 -5.97
CA GLY A 100 -0.67 -5.06 -6.95
C GLY A 100 -0.12 -4.57 -8.30
N ALA A 101 -0.52 -3.38 -8.74
CA ALA A 101 -0.01 -2.77 -9.96
C ALA A 101 1.52 -2.51 -9.89
N ALA A 102 2.01 -2.02 -8.75
CA ALA A 102 3.44 -1.81 -8.52
C ALA A 102 4.22 -3.13 -8.58
N LEU A 103 3.68 -4.19 -7.96
CA LEU A 103 4.28 -5.52 -7.98
C LEU A 103 4.28 -6.14 -9.37
N LEU A 104 3.18 -6.06 -10.14
CA LEU A 104 3.14 -6.53 -11.52
C LEU A 104 4.16 -5.82 -12.40
N THR A 105 4.28 -4.50 -12.25
CA THR A 105 5.21 -3.67 -13.02
C THR A 105 6.66 -4.02 -12.68
N ALA A 106 7.01 -4.08 -11.40
CA ALA A 106 8.34 -4.47 -10.95
C ALA A 106 8.69 -5.91 -11.35
N TYR A 107 7.75 -6.84 -11.23
CA TYR A 107 7.93 -8.24 -11.60
C TYR A 107 8.25 -8.38 -13.09
N LYS A 108 7.47 -7.70 -13.96
CA LYS A 108 7.77 -7.62 -15.40
C LYS A 108 9.17 -7.05 -15.64
N ASN A 109 9.51 -5.94 -14.99
CA ASN A 109 10.78 -5.25 -15.20
C ASN A 109 11.99 -6.02 -14.64
N ALA A 110 11.76 -6.94 -13.69
CA ALA A 110 12.74 -7.90 -13.20
C ALA A 110 12.88 -9.16 -14.08
N GLY A 111 12.23 -9.20 -15.26
CA GLY A 111 12.27 -10.35 -16.17
C GLY A 111 11.20 -11.41 -15.93
N GLY A 112 10.25 -11.15 -15.03
CA GLY A 112 9.09 -12.01 -14.81
C GLY A 112 8.16 -12.04 -16.03
N ASN A 113 7.64 -13.22 -16.36
CA ASN A 113 6.77 -13.41 -17.52
C ASN A 113 5.29 -13.12 -17.18
N LEU A 114 4.66 -12.21 -17.93
CA LEU A 114 3.22 -11.98 -17.89
C LEU A 114 2.73 -11.18 -19.11
N GLU A 115 1.45 -11.37 -19.44
CA GLU A 115 0.70 -10.48 -20.33
C GLU A 115 0.40 -9.17 -19.58
N PHE A 116 1.32 -8.21 -19.63
CA PHE A 116 1.35 -7.09 -18.69
C PHE A 116 0.08 -6.23 -18.68
N GLU A 117 -0.39 -5.77 -19.85
CA GLU A 117 -1.60 -4.96 -19.94
C GLU A 117 -2.85 -5.68 -19.42
N LYS A 118 -3.01 -6.95 -19.80
CA LYS A 118 -4.13 -7.80 -19.34
C LYS A 118 -4.06 -7.99 -17.82
N SER A 119 -2.86 -8.22 -17.30
CA SER A 119 -2.60 -8.41 -15.87
C SER A 119 -2.90 -7.15 -15.07
N LEU A 120 -2.54 -5.96 -15.58
CA LEU A 120 -2.88 -4.69 -14.94
C LEU A 120 -4.39 -4.45 -14.90
N ARG A 121 -5.12 -4.76 -15.97
CA ARG A 121 -6.60 -4.65 -16.00
C ARG A 121 -7.25 -5.59 -15.00
N GLU A 122 -6.75 -6.82 -14.90
CA GLU A 122 -7.22 -7.80 -13.92
C GLU A 122 -6.94 -7.33 -12.49
N MET A 123 -5.75 -6.79 -12.23
CA MET A 123 -5.38 -6.25 -10.93
C MET A 123 -6.24 -5.05 -10.53
N TYR A 124 -6.54 -4.16 -11.48
CA TYR A 124 -7.45 -3.05 -11.27
C TYR A 124 -8.85 -3.53 -10.87
N SER A 125 -9.40 -4.49 -11.62
CA SER A 125 -10.71 -5.09 -11.33
C SER A 125 -10.76 -5.75 -9.95
N ARG A 126 -9.81 -6.65 -9.67
CA ARG A 126 -9.73 -7.39 -8.39
C ARG A 126 -9.47 -6.46 -7.20
N GLY A 127 -8.61 -5.45 -7.37
CA GLY A 127 -8.28 -4.51 -6.31
C GLY A 127 -9.44 -3.57 -5.97
N LYS A 128 -10.18 -3.07 -6.97
CA LYS A 128 -11.39 -2.26 -6.75
C LYS A 128 -12.50 -3.01 -6.02
N ALA A 129 -12.58 -4.33 -6.21
CA ALA A 129 -13.56 -5.17 -5.52
C ALA A 129 -13.29 -5.30 -4.01
N VAL A 130 -12.11 -4.91 -3.52
CA VAL A 130 -11.80 -4.89 -2.08
C VAL A 130 -12.28 -3.58 -1.47
N PRO A 131 -13.28 -3.57 -0.57
CA PRO A 131 -13.88 -2.35 -0.08
C PRO A 131 -12.95 -1.57 0.85
N GLY A 132 -13.12 -0.25 0.87
CA GLY A 132 -12.54 0.61 1.90
C GLY A 132 -12.87 0.09 3.30
N GLY A 133 -11.90 0.16 4.21
CA GLY A 133 -12.10 -0.29 5.60
C GLY A 133 -11.98 -1.81 5.83
N ALA A 134 -11.76 -2.65 4.79
CA ALA A 134 -11.55 -4.10 4.96
C ALA A 134 -10.49 -4.45 6.02
N CYS A 135 -9.43 -3.64 6.15
CA CYS A 135 -8.41 -3.80 7.19
C CYS A 135 -8.96 -3.79 8.63
N GLY A 136 -10.00 -3.01 8.91
CA GLY A 136 -10.61 -2.90 10.24
C GLY A 136 -11.89 -3.72 10.39
N PHE A 137 -12.69 -3.85 9.32
CA PHE A 137 -13.99 -4.51 9.37
C PHE A 137 -13.95 -5.99 9.00
N TRP A 138 -13.01 -6.41 8.16
CA TRP A 138 -12.86 -7.82 7.75
C TRP A 138 -11.66 -8.50 8.43
N GLY A 139 -10.76 -7.71 9.04
CA GLY A 139 -9.49 -8.20 9.56
C GLY A 139 -8.44 -8.51 8.48
N ALA A 140 -8.71 -8.15 7.22
CA ALA A 140 -7.83 -8.40 6.08
C ALA A 140 -7.54 -7.08 5.36
N CYS A 141 -6.32 -6.57 5.51
CA CYS A 141 -5.91 -5.33 4.87
C CYS A 141 -5.87 -5.49 3.35
N GLY A 142 -6.48 -4.56 2.61
CA GLY A 142 -6.56 -4.63 1.15
C GLY A 142 -5.20 -4.56 0.46
N ALA A 143 -4.22 -3.86 1.03
CA ALA A 143 -2.83 -3.92 0.56
C ALA A 143 -2.23 -5.34 0.70
N GLY A 144 -2.57 -6.06 1.78
CA GLY A 144 -2.17 -7.45 1.96
C GLY A 144 -2.87 -8.39 0.97
N ILE A 145 -4.18 -8.24 0.78
CA ILE A 145 -4.95 -8.99 -0.22
C ILE A 145 -4.38 -8.78 -1.63
N ALA A 146 -4.01 -7.55 -1.98
CA ALA A 146 -3.44 -7.20 -3.27
C ALA A 146 -2.18 -8.02 -3.61
N THR A 147 -1.38 -8.42 -2.62
CA THR A 147 -0.19 -9.26 -2.84
C THR A 147 -0.56 -10.68 -3.28
N GLY A 148 -1.62 -11.26 -2.72
CA GLY A 148 -2.16 -12.54 -3.18
C GLY A 148 -2.83 -12.43 -4.53
N GLN A 149 -3.52 -11.32 -4.80
CA GLN A 149 -4.08 -11.04 -6.13
C GLN A 149 -2.98 -10.93 -7.19
N PHE A 150 -1.90 -10.21 -6.89
CA PHE A 150 -0.68 -10.16 -7.72
C PHE A 150 -0.15 -11.56 -7.99
N LEU A 151 0.07 -12.37 -6.95
CA LEU A 151 0.62 -13.72 -7.11
C LEU A 151 -0.31 -14.57 -7.97
N ALA A 152 -1.61 -14.56 -7.67
CA ALA A 152 -2.62 -15.30 -8.43
C ALA A 152 -2.66 -14.91 -9.91
N ILE A 153 -2.41 -13.64 -10.24
CA ILE A 153 -2.35 -13.18 -11.62
C ILE A 153 -1.11 -13.74 -12.33
N VAL A 154 0.08 -13.56 -11.74
CA VAL A 154 1.34 -13.98 -12.40
C VAL A 154 1.48 -15.50 -12.50
N THR A 155 0.85 -16.26 -11.59
CA THR A 155 0.83 -17.73 -11.62
C THR A 155 -0.44 -18.30 -12.25
N GLN A 156 -1.30 -17.45 -12.83
CA GLN A 156 -2.57 -17.86 -13.46
C GLN A 156 -3.45 -18.75 -12.54
N SER A 157 -3.45 -18.47 -11.25
CA SER A 157 -4.19 -19.23 -10.25
C SER A 157 -5.69 -19.16 -10.48
N THR A 158 -6.37 -20.28 -10.27
CA THR A 158 -7.82 -20.41 -10.23
C THR A 158 -8.24 -21.13 -8.94
N PRO A 159 -9.54 -21.19 -8.59
CA PRO A 159 -10.01 -21.99 -7.47
C PRO A 159 -9.68 -23.49 -7.56
N LEU A 160 -9.36 -24.00 -8.76
CA LEU A 160 -9.00 -25.41 -9.01
C LEU A 160 -7.49 -25.61 -9.23
N ALA A 161 -6.71 -24.53 -9.26
CA ALA A 161 -5.25 -24.64 -9.33
C ALA A 161 -4.74 -25.26 -8.03
N GLN A 162 -3.71 -26.11 -8.11
CA GLN A 162 -3.14 -26.77 -6.93
C GLN A 162 -2.15 -25.82 -6.25
N GLU A 163 -0.89 -25.83 -6.69
CA GLU A 163 0.17 -25.03 -6.10
C GLU A 163 -0.10 -23.51 -6.18
N PRO A 164 -0.50 -22.92 -7.34
CA PRO A 164 -0.75 -21.48 -7.43
C PRO A 164 -1.79 -20.95 -6.43
N TRP A 165 -2.84 -21.75 -6.18
CA TRP A 165 -3.88 -21.38 -5.23
C TRP A 165 -3.35 -21.33 -3.80
N GLY A 166 -2.57 -22.36 -3.42
CA GLY A 166 -1.93 -22.43 -2.11
C GLY A 166 -0.95 -21.27 -1.90
N LEU A 167 -0.09 -21.00 -2.88
CA LEU A 167 0.89 -19.91 -2.80
C LEU A 167 0.22 -18.53 -2.70
N SER A 168 -0.87 -18.30 -3.43
CA SER A 168 -1.58 -17.01 -3.39
C SER A 168 -2.19 -16.71 -2.01
N ASN A 169 -2.72 -17.74 -1.35
CA ASN A 169 -3.20 -17.64 0.02
C ASN A 169 -2.05 -17.41 1.01
N GLN A 170 -0.93 -18.14 0.85
CA GLN A 170 0.25 -17.98 1.70
C GLN A 170 0.89 -16.59 1.57
N MET A 171 0.94 -16.04 0.35
CA MET A 171 1.39 -14.68 0.10
C MET A 171 0.52 -13.67 0.86
N THR A 172 -0.81 -13.78 0.71
CA THR A 172 -1.75 -12.94 1.47
C THR A 172 -1.51 -13.07 2.98
N ALA A 173 -1.40 -14.29 3.49
CA ALA A 173 -1.16 -14.55 4.91
C ALA A 173 0.16 -13.95 5.41
N ARG A 174 1.25 -14.05 4.63
CA ARG A 174 2.55 -13.45 4.99
C ARG A 174 2.48 -11.93 5.06
N ALA A 175 1.84 -11.29 4.07
CA ALA A 175 1.64 -9.85 4.07
C ALA A 175 0.79 -9.41 5.28
N LEU A 176 -0.34 -10.08 5.52
CA LEU A 176 -1.23 -9.79 6.65
C LEU A 176 -0.55 -10.02 8.01
N LYS A 177 0.28 -11.06 8.14
CA LYS A 177 1.08 -11.30 9.35
C LYS A 177 2.04 -10.14 9.63
N ASN A 178 2.71 -9.62 8.60
CA ASN A 178 3.63 -8.49 8.74
C ASN A 178 2.90 -7.20 9.10
N ILE A 179 1.74 -6.94 8.48
CA ILE A 179 0.87 -5.80 8.81
C ILE A 179 0.36 -5.91 10.25
N GLY A 180 -0.22 -7.05 10.62
CA GLY A 180 -0.82 -7.29 11.93
C GLY A 180 0.17 -7.20 13.09
N ARG A 181 1.43 -7.58 12.86
CA ARG A 181 2.52 -7.44 13.85
C ARG A 181 2.82 -6.00 14.23
N VAL A 182 2.63 -5.04 13.32
CA VAL A 182 2.82 -3.61 13.63
C VAL A 182 1.59 -3.05 14.35
N GLY A 183 0.41 -3.56 14.01
CA GLY A 183 -0.86 -3.18 14.63
C GLY A 183 -1.40 -1.82 14.19
N GLY A 184 -2.45 -1.39 14.90
CA GLY A 184 -3.19 -0.16 14.60
C GLY A 184 -2.65 1.11 15.29
N PRO A 185 -3.26 2.27 15.00
CA PRO A 185 -4.31 2.49 13.98
C PRO A 185 -3.79 2.26 12.56
N ARG A 186 -4.71 2.05 11.61
CA ARG A 186 -4.40 1.74 10.20
C ARG A 186 -3.54 2.83 9.56
N CYS A 187 -2.74 2.46 8.56
CA CYS A 187 -2.04 3.43 7.72
C CYS A 187 -1.79 2.81 6.34
N CYS A 188 -2.55 3.25 5.34
CA CYS A 188 -2.48 2.69 3.99
C CYS A 188 -1.06 2.75 3.41
N LYS A 189 -0.31 3.84 3.65
CA LYS A 189 1.09 3.97 3.21
C LYS A 189 2.01 2.90 3.84
N ARG A 190 1.96 2.75 5.17
CA ARG A 190 2.76 1.76 5.91
C ARG A 190 2.41 0.34 5.48
N ASP A 191 1.11 0.05 5.42
CA ASP A 191 0.63 -1.29 5.18
C ASP A 191 0.93 -1.72 3.72
N SER A 192 0.89 -0.78 2.76
CA SER A 192 1.40 -0.99 1.40
C SER A 192 2.90 -1.33 1.36
N PHE A 193 3.75 -0.59 2.09
CA PHE A 193 5.19 -0.90 2.13
C PHE A 193 5.47 -2.28 2.76
N LEU A 194 4.78 -2.63 3.86
CA LEU A 194 4.91 -3.97 4.47
C LEU A 194 4.49 -5.08 3.52
N ALA A 195 3.38 -4.87 2.80
CA ALA A 195 2.86 -5.81 1.83
C ALA A 195 3.84 -6.02 0.66
N ILE A 196 4.35 -4.93 0.08
CA ILE A 196 5.33 -4.99 -1.01
C ILE A 196 6.61 -5.70 -0.57
N LEU A 197 7.17 -5.35 0.59
CA LEU A 197 8.40 -6.00 1.07
C LEU A 197 8.20 -7.51 1.30
N ALA A 198 7.03 -7.90 1.82
CA ALA A 198 6.68 -9.31 1.95
C ALA A 198 6.59 -10.00 0.58
N ALA A 199 5.98 -9.33 -0.40
CA ALA A 199 5.79 -9.88 -1.74
C ALA A 199 7.10 -10.02 -2.50
N VAL A 200 8.00 -9.04 -2.42
CA VAL A 200 9.34 -9.13 -3.03
C VAL A 200 10.11 -10.34 -2.49
N ASP A 201 10.10 -10.53 -1.16
CA ASP A 201 10.77 -11.68 -0.56
C ASP A 201 10.11 -13.01 -0.98
N PHE A 202 8.78 -13.07 -0.96
CA PHE A 202 8.03 -14.27 -1.33
C PHE A 202 8.21 -14.64 -2.80
N THR A 203 8.18 -13.65 -3.70
CA THR A 203 8.38 -13.87 -5.14
C THR A 203 9.78 -14.38 -5.45
N ARG A 204 10.81 -13.86 -4.78
CA ARG A 204 12.17 -14.42 -4.91
C ARG A 204 12.21 -15.87 -4.44
N GLU A 205 11.61 -16.17 -3.28
CA GLU A 205 11.62 -17.50 -2.66
C GLU A 205 10.88 -18.56 -3.49
N HIS A 206 9.75 -18.20 -4.11
CA HIS A 206 8.84 -19.16 -4.75
C HIS A 206 8.83 -19.11 -6.27
N LEU A 207 9.12 -17.96 -6.89
CA LEU A 207 9.10 -17.80 -8.35
C LEU A 207 10.49 -17.55 -8.95
N GLY A 208 11.52 -17.33 -8.13
CA GLY A 208 12.89 -17.08 -8.60
C GLY A 208 13.08 -15.74 -9.32
N VAL A 209 12.10 -14.83 -9.26
CA VAL A 209 12.20 -13.49 -9.87
C VAL A 209 12.65 -12.48 -8.83
N GLU A 210 13.76 -11.78 -9.11
CA GLU A 210 14.40 -10.85 -8.19
C GLU A 210 14.01 -9.39 -8.48
N MET A 211 12.88 -8.95 -7.91
CA MET A 211 12.56 -7.52 -7.84
C MET A 211 13.50 -6.79 -6.87
N GLU A 212 13.75 -5.51 -7.11
CA GLU A 212 14.54 -4.68 -6.21
C GLU A 212 13.80 -4.50 -4.87
N ARG A 213 14.56 -4.56 -3.77
CA ARG A 213 14.00 -4.59 -2.41
C ARG A 213 14.43 -3.40 -1.59
N THR A 214 13.88 -2.22 -1.89
CA THR A 214 14.15 -1.00 -1.13
C THR A 214 13.35 -0.95 0.16
N ILE A 215 14.00 -0.69 1.30
CA ILE A 215 13.31 -0.37 2.56
C ILE A 215 13.07 1.15 2.60
N PRO A 216 11.81 1.63 2.50
CA PRO A 216 11.55 3.05 2.41
C PRO A 216 11.69 3.78 3.74
N VAL A 217 12.04 5.06 3.65
CA VAL A 217 11.79 6.05 4.71
C VAL A 217 10.53 6.82 4.35
N CYS A 218 9.54 6.80 5.25
CA CYS A 218 8.23 7.41 5.03
C CYS A 218 8.27 8.93 5.20
N SER A 219 7.85 9.66 4.16
CA SER A 219 7.67 11.11 4.15
C SER A 219 6.25 11.57 4.51
N TYR A 220 5.28 10.65 4.59
CA TYR A 220 3.86 10.97 4.80
C TYR A 220 3.46 11.22 6.27
N SER A 221 4.40 11.07 7.21
CA SER A 221 4.09 11.12 8.64
C SER A 221 3.39 12.41 9.09
N GLY A 222 3.77 13.57 8.54
CA GLY A 222 3.17 14.86 8.86
C GLY A 222 1.74 15.05 8.33
N ARG A 223 1.30 14.23 7.36
CA ARG A 223 -0.05 14.27 6.75
C ARG A 223 -1.05 13.34 7.43
N ASN A 224 -0.61 12.55 8.42
CA ASN A 224 -1.42 11.48 9.00
C ASN A 224 -1.67 11.71 10.49
N ASN A 225 -2.89 12.08 10.85
CA ASN A 225 -3.33 12.25 12.23
C ASN A 225 -3.15 10.99 13.09
N GLN A 226 -3.26 9.81 12.47
CA GLN A 226 -3.15 8.52 13.13
C GLN A 226 -1.72 7.94 13.04
N CYS A 227 -0.72 8.75 12.72
CA CYS A 227 0.65 8.28 12.60
C CYS A 227 1.18 7.77 13.95
N ILE A 228 1.74 6.55 13.95
CA ILE A 228 2.34 5.94 15.16
C ILE A 228 3.79 6.39 15.43
N GLY A 229 4.29 7.39 14.68
CA GLY A 229 5.61 7.99 14.87
C GLY A 229 6.75 6.97 14.85
N LYS A 230 7.64 7.04 15.85
CA LYS A 230 8.84 6.19 15.98
C LYS A 230 8.56 4.69 16.06
N ARG A 231 7.32 4.28 16.39
CA ARG A 231 6.90 2.87 16.36
C ARG A 231 6.75 2.33 14.94
N CYS A 232 6.58 3.20 13.94
CA CYS A 232 6.48 2.79 12.55
C CYS A 232 7.84 2.30 12.04
N PRO A 233 7.93 1.11 11.40
CA PRO A 233 9.18 0.57 10.87
C PRO A 233 9.81 1.45 9.79
N PHE A 234 9.02 2.32 9.15
CA PHE A 234 9.49 3.24 8.10
C PHE A 234 9.67 4.67 8.60
N SER A 235 9.65 4.92 9.91
CA SER A 235 9.91 6.25 10.45
C SER A 235 11.35 6.69 10.19
N ALA A 236 11.58 7.99 10.06
CA ALA A 236 12.93 8.55 9.93
C ALA A 236 13.85 8.13 11.09
N ALA A 237 13.31 8.01 12.31
CA ALA A 237 14.05 7.51 13.47
C ALA A 237 14.57 6.08 13.25
N LYS A 238 13.74 5.16 12.73
CA LYS A 238 14.17 3.77 12.44
C LYS A 238 15.23 3.70 11.34
N ALA A 239 15.17 4.60 10.37
CA ALA A 239 16.19 4.70 9.34
C ALA A 239 17.56 5.11 9.90
N LEU A 240 17.58 6.04 10.86
CA LEU A 240 18.81 6.48 11.55
C LEU A 240 19.40 5.35 12.41
N GLU A 241 18.59 4.67 13.22
CA GLU A 241 19.01 3.51 14.03
C GLU A 241 19.70 2.45 13.16
N THR A 242 19.12 2.15 11.99
CA THR A 242 19.67 1.17 11.05
C THR A 242 21.01 1.61 10.47
N LYS A 243 21.17 2.90 10.15
CA LYS A 243 22.43 3.47 9.66
C LYS A 243 23.52 3.40 10.74
N GLU A 244 23.21 3.78 11.97
CA GLU A 244 24.15 3.71 13.10
C GLU A 244 24.64 2.28 13.34
N ILE A 245 23.74 1.29 13.35
CA ILE A 245 24.10 -0.13 13.52
C ILE A 245 25.04 -0.58 12.40
N LYS A 246 24.78 -0.21 11.14
CA LYS A 246 25.66 -0.54 10.01
C LYS A 246 27.04 0.11 10.14
N THR A 247 27.11 1.38 10.55
CA THR A 247 28.37 2.10 10.79
C THR A 247 29.20 1.44 11.89
N VAL A 248 28.57 1.07 13.00
CA VAL A 248 29.24 0.38 14.12
C VAL A 248 29.74 -1.01 13.69
N LYS A 249 28.94 -1.79 12.96
CA LYS A 249 29.37 -3.10 12.44
C LYS A 249 30.55 -2.96 11.48
N ARG A 250 30.52 -2.00 10.55
CA ARG A 250 31.62 -1.74 9.62
C ARG A 250 32.91 -1.33 10.36
N ALA A 251 32.81 -0.46 11.36
CA ALA A 251 33.95 -0.05 12.17
C ALA A 251 34.57 -1.23 12.96
N LYS A 252 33.74 -2.16 13.46
CA LYS A 252 34.23 -3.39 14.12
C LYS A 252 34.92 -4.33 13.14
N LEU A 253 34.37 -4.55 11.94
CA LEU A 253 34.99 -5.36 10.88
C LEU A 253 36.35 -4.79 10.45
N VAL A 254 36.46 -3.48 10.24
CA VAL A 254 37.73 -2.83 9.88
C VAL A 254 38.78 -3.00 10.99
N LYS A 255 38.39 -2.92 12.27
CA LYS A 255 39.30 -3.16 13.41
C LYS A 255 39.74 -4.63 13.55
N LEU A 256 38.95 -5.58 13.05
CA LEU A 256 39.28 -7.01 13.04
C LEU A 256 40.20 -7.39 11.88
N SER A 257 40.20 -6.65 10.78
CA SER A 257 41.09 -6.88 9.62
C SER A 257 42.45 -6.16 9.71
N LEU A 258 42.67 -5.38 10.78
CA LEU A 258 43.92 -4.66 11.07
C LEU A 258 44.72 -5.31 12.22
N LYS A 259 44.32 -6.51 12.65
CA LYS A 259 45.04 -7.39 13.58
C LYS A 259 45.38 -8.68 12.86
#